data_AF-A0A1I5DUC6-F1
#
_entry.id   AF-A0A1I5DUC6-F1
#
_cell.length_a   1.000
_cell.length_b   1.000
_cell.length_c   1.000
_cell.angle_alpha   90.00
_cell.angle_beta   90.00
_cell.angle_gamma   90.00
#
_symmetry.space_group_name_H-M   'P 1'
#
loop_
_entity.id
_entity.type
_entity.pdbx_description
1 polymer ?
#
loop_
_entity_poly.entity_id
_entity_poly.type
_entity_poly.pdbx_seq_one_letter_code
_entity_poly.pdbx_strand_id
1 'polypeptide(L)' 'MAAKLEVSIFYNEEIDQCEITWSADRTADFSPMEKATLEQLKTALINQLSSVSRHGQLH' A
#
# COMPACT_ATOMS: atom_id res chain seq x y z
N MET A 1 11.23 -4.96 -18.74
CA MET A 1 10.17 -5.36 -17.80
C MET A 1 9.85 -4.14 -16.94
N ALA A 2 8.58 -3.94 -16.56
CA ALA A 2 8.17 -2.77 -15.76
C ALA A 2 7.96 -3.18 -14.30
N ALA A 3 8.40 -2.32 -13.38
CA ALA A 3 8.15 -2.47 -11.96
C ALA A 3 6.66 -2.30 -11.64
N LYS A 4 6.06 -3.27 -10.91
CA LYS A 4 4.64 -3.26 -10.55
C LYS A 4 4.46 -3.25 -9.02
N LEU A 5 3.74 -2.24 -8.53
CA LEU A 5 3.15 -2.23 -7.19
C LEU A 5 1.65 -2.48 -7.33
N GLU A 6 1.12 -3.41 -6.56
CA GLU A 6 -0.30 -3.72 -6.49
C GLU A 6 -0.80 -3.52 -5.05
N VAL A 7 -1.97 -2.90 -4.95
CA VAL A 7 -2.61 -2.53 -3.69
C VAL A 7 -4.01 -3.12 -3.71
N SER A 8 -4.29 -4.02 -2.77
CA SER A 8 -5.61 -4.60 -2.58
C SER A 8 -6.20 -4.05 -1.29
N ILE A 9 -7.32 -3.36 -1.40
CA ILE A 9 -8.08 -2.82 -0.27
C ILE A 9 -9.40 -3.57 -0.22
N PHE A 10 -9.69 -4.20 0.91
CA PHE A 10 -10.97 -4.85 1.13
C PHE A 10 -11.48 -4.49 2.53
N TYR A 11 -12.79 -4.37 2.65
CA TYR A 11 -13.43 -4.12 3.93
C TYR A 11 -13.71 -5.46 4.59
N ASN A 12 -13.12 -5.67 5.76
CA ASN A 12 -13.34 -6.84 6.58
C ASN A 12 -14.48 -6.56 7.55
N GLU A 13 -15.63 -7.18 7.29
CA GLU A 13 -16.85 -7.05 8.09
C GLU A 13 -16.72 -7.67 9.49
N GLU A 14 -15.84 -8.66 9.68
CA GLU A 14 -15.66 -9.33 10.98
C GLU A 14 -15.02 -8.40 12.02
N ILE A 15 -14.17 -7.47 11.56
CA ILE A 15 -13.45 -6.51 12.41
C ILE A 15 -13.83 -5.05 12.15
N ASP A 16 -14.87 -4.83 11.32
CA ASP A 16 -15.39 -3.51 10.92
C ASP A 16 -14.30 -2.54 10.42
N GLN A 17 -13.32 -3.07 9.66
CA GLN A 17 -12.14 -2.31 9.25
C GLN A 17 -11.68 -2.63 7.83
N CYS A 18 -11.12 -1.63 7.16
CA CYS A 18 -10.45 -1.84 5.87
C CYS A 18 -9.08 -2.50 6.08
N GLU A 19 -8.92 -3.69 5.52
CA GLU A 19 -7.63 -4.36 5.41
C GLU A 19 -6.95 -3.98 4.10
N ILE A 20 -5.66 -3.67 4.18
CA ILE A 20 -4.88 -3.21 3.05
C ILE A 20 -3.70 -4.15 2.87
N THR A 21 -3.67 -4.86 1.74
CA THR A 21 -2.58 -5.76 1.36
C THR A 21 -1.76 -5.14 0.23
N TRP A 22 -0.44 -5.23 0.36
CA TRP A 22 0.53 -4.69 -0.60
C TRP A 22 1.34 -5.82 -1.21
N SER A 23 1.31 -5.94 -2.53
CA SER A 23 2.14 -6.87 -3.29
C SER A 23 3.00 -6.09 -4.27
N ALA A 24 4.28 -6.47 -4.37
CA ALA A 24 5.16 -5.98 -5.42
C ALA A 24 5.66 -7.20 -6.16
N ASP A 25 5.50 -7.21 -7.48
CA ASP A 25 5.92 -8.34 -8.29
C ASP A 25 7.45 -8.35 -8.33
N ARG A 26 8.09 -9.17 -7.50
CA ARG A 26 9.56 -9.21 -7.38
C ARG A 26 10.15 -10.03 -8.52
N THR A 27 10.06 -9.53 -9.75
CA THR A 27 10.89 -10.07 -10.82
C THR A 27 12.35 -9.73 -10.51
N ALA A 28 13.26 -10.71 -10.67
CA ALA A 28 14.66 -10.60 -10.27
C ALA A 28 15.46 -9.48 -10.98
N ASP A 29 14.87 -8.87 -12.02
CA ASP A 29 15.52 -7.89 -12.90
C ASP A 29 15.29 -6.41 -12.53
N PHE A 30 14.69 -6.10 -11.37
CA PHE A 30 14.56 -4.70 -10.97
C PHE A 30 15.90 -4.09 -10.63
N SER A 31 16.15 -2.91 -11.19
CA SER A 31 17.26 -2.10 -10.75
C SER A 31 17.08 -1.71 -9.27
N PRO A 32 18.18 -1.50 -8.52
CA PRO A 32 18.10 -1.03 -7.14
C PRO A 32 17.27 0.25 -6.98
N MET A 33 17.27 1.11 -8.01
CA MET A 33 16.51 2.35 -8.04
C MET A 33 15.01 2.11 -8.12
N GLU A 34 14.54 1.23 -9.02
CA GLU A 34 13.12 0.89 -9.14
C GLU A 34 12.58 0.27 -7.85
N LYS A 35 13.37 -0.61 -7.22
CA LYS A 35 13.02 -1.21 -5.93
C LYS A 35 12.90 -0.14 -4.83
N ALA A 36 13.84 0.80 -4.77
CA ALA A 36 13.78 1.90 -3.81
C ALA A 36 12.56 2.80 -4.04
N THR A 37 12.24 3.10 -5.30
CA THR A 37 11.06 3.88 -5.66
C THR A 37 9.77 3.17 -5.28
N LEU A 38 9.64 1.86 -5.51
CA LEU A 38 8.46 1.07 -5.12
C LEU A 38 8.26 1.08 -3.60
N GLU A 39 9.32 0.91 -2.81
CA GLU A 39 9.24 0.94 -1.34
C GLU A 39 8.87 2.34 -0.80
N GLN A 40 9.39 3.41 -1.42
CA GLN A 40 9.00 4.78 -1.10
C GLN A 40 7.51 5.02 -1.41
N LEU A 41 7.04 4.56 -2.56
CA LEU A 41 5.64 4.71 -2.97
C LEU A 41 4.70 3.96 -2.03
N LYS A 42 5.05 2.72 -1.69
CA LYS A 42 4.33 1.91 -0.69
C LYS A 42 4.24 2.63 0.65
N THR A 43 5.36 3.15 1.16
CA THR A 43 5.41 3.85 2.46
C THR A 43 4.55 5.11 2.45
N ALA A 44 4.63 5.91 1.38
CA ALA A 44 3.83 7.12 1.24
C ALA A 44 2.33 6.82 1.23
N LEU A 45 1.91 5.79 0.48
CA LEU A 45 0.50 5.41 0.40
C LEU A 45 -0.03 4.84 1.72
N ILE A 46 0.76 4.03 2.44
CA ILE A 46 0.40 3.56 3.80
C ILE A 46 0.14 4.74 4.73
N ASN A 47 1.03 5.74 4.72
CA ASN A 47 0.89 6.92 5.59
C ASN A 47 -0.36 7.74 5.25
N GLN A 48 -0.70 7.87 3.96
CA GLN A 48 -1.90 8.57 3.54
C GLN A 48 -3.17 7.81 3.97
N LEU A 49 -3.27 6.52 3.67
CA LEU A 49 -4.44 5.70 4.01
C LEU A 49 -4.64 5.56 5.53
N SER A 50 -3.55 5.48 6.30
CA SER A 50 -3.59 5.47 7.78
C SER A 50 -3.85 6.83 8.42
N SER A 51 -3.64 7.93 7.69
CA SER A 51 -4.02 9.27 8.13
C SER A 51 -5.51 9.55 7.91
N VAL A 52 -6.09 9.06 6.81
CA VAL A 52 -7.52 9.21 6.49
C VAL A 52 -8.39 8.51 7.54
N SER A 53 -7.94 7.36 8.06
CA SER A 53 -8.61 6.64 9.16
C SER A 53 -8.66 7.43 10.47
N ARG A 54 -7.81 8.46 10.67
CA ARG A 54 -7.87 9.34 11.86
C ARG A 54 -8.76 10.56 11.68
N HIS A 55 -9.14 10.90 10.45
CA HIS A 55 -10.05 12.02 10.16
C HIS A 55 -11.53 11.60 10.16
N GLY A 56 -11.83 10.29 10.31
CA GLY A 56 -13.18 9.74 10.38
C GLY A 56 -13.83 9.77 11.76
N GLN A 57 -13.17 10.31 12.80
CA GLN A 57 -13.82 10.56 14.09
C GLN A 57 -14.64 11.87 14.02
N LEU A 58 -15.68 11.85 13.19
CA LEU A 58 -16.75 12.84 13.29
C LEU A 58 -17.67 12.43 14.45
N HIS A 59 -17.79 13.37 15.38
CA HIS A 59 -18.67 13.43 16.55
C HIS A 59 -20.09 12.89 16.33
#